data_AF-A0A932KAM7-F1
#
_entry.id   AF-A0A932KAM7-F1
#
_cell.length_a   1.000
_cell.length_b   1.000
_cell.length_c   1.000
_cell.angle_alpha   90.00
_cell.angle_beta   90.00
_cell.angle_gamma   90.00
#
_symmetry.space_group_name_H-M   'P 1'
#
loop_
_entity.id
_entity.type
_entity.pdbx_description
1 polymer ?
#
loop_
_entity_poly.entity_id
_entity_poly.type
_entity_poly.pdbx_seq_one_letter_code
_entity_poly.pdbx_strand_id
1 'polypeptide(L)' 'MLSKEQVEAILSQLQREWRNDPTWEQLLRDAYLGMARADGGVALGNLDPRVIALIEQHKK' A
#
# COMPACT_ATOMS: atom_id res chain seq x y z
N MET A 1 2.13 -13.72 -1.41
CA MET A 1 0.79 -13.37 -1.89
C MET A 1 0.03 -12.71 -0.74
N LEU A 2 -0.62 -11.58 -0.98
CA LEU A 2 -1.45 -10.88 0.01
C LEU A 2 -2.85 -11.50 0.03
N SER A 3 -3.36 -11.80 1.21
CA SER A 3 -4.75 -12.22 1.41
C SER A 3 -5.70 -11.04 1.15
N LYS A 4 -6.95 -11.34 0.77
CA LYS A 4 -8.00 -10.34 0.59
C LYS A 4 -8.14 -9.43 1.82
N GLU A 5 -8.08 -10.00 3.02
CA GLU A 5 -8.16 -9.27 4.30
C GLU A 5 -7.00 -8.27 4.46
N GLN A 6 -5.79 -8.64 4.03
CA GLN A 6 -4.63 -7.74 4.08
C GLN A 6 -4.80 -6.58 3.08
N VAL A 7 -5.32 -6.85 1.89
CA VAL A 7 -5.60 -5.81 0.88
C VAL A 7 -6.66 -4.83 1.38
N GLU A 8 -7.76 -5.33 1.95
CA GLU A 8 -8.82 -4.49 2.51
C GLU A 8 -8.31 -3.66 3.71
N ALA A 9 -7.46 -4.24 4.56
CA ALA A 9 -6.86 -3.55 5.69
C ALA A 9 -5.92 -2.41 5.23
N ILE A 10 -5.05 -2.67 4.25
CA ILE A 10 -4.16 -1.66 3.66
C ILE A 10 -4.97 -0.51 3.08
N LEU A 11 -5.96 -0.79 2.22
CA LEU A 11 -6.76 0.25 1.58
C LEU A 11 -7.59 1.05 2.59
N SER A 12 -8.18 0.39 3.59
CA SER A 12 -8.95 1.06 4.65
C SER A 12 -8.08 1.98 5.49
N GLN A 13 -6.88 1.55 5.87
CA GLN A 13 -5.96 2.38 6.63
C GLN A 13 -5.42 3.54 5.77
N LEU A 14 -5.06 3.29 4.51
CA LEU A 14 -4.61 4.32 3.59
C LEU A 14 -5.66 5.43 3.44
N GLN A 15 -6.93 5.06 3.26
CA GLN A 15 -8.04 5.99 3.15
C GLN A 15 -8.30 6.74 4.47
N ARG A 16 -8.17 6.07 5.62
CA ARG A 16 -8.36 6.72 6.92
C ARG A 16 -7.30 7.79 7.21
N GLU A 17 -6.05 7.52 6.85
CA GLU A 17 -4.93 8.38 7.22
C GLU A 17 -4.66 9.50 6.19
N TRP A 18 -4.80 9.22 4.89
CA TRP A 18 -4.33 10.15 3.85
C TRP A 18 -5.36 10.56 2.79
N ARG A 19 -6.66 10.26 2.97
CA ARG A 19 -7.69 10.64 1.98
C ARG A 19 -7.76 12.14 1.68
N ASN A 20 -7.46 12.99 2.67
CA ASN A 20 -7.48 14.44 2.52
C ASN A 20 -6.09 15.02 2.20
N ASP A 21 -5.08 14.16 2.00
CA ASP A 21 -3.73 14.59 1.64
C ASP A 21 -3.71 15.04 0.16
N PRO A 22 -3.06 16.17 -0.18
CA PRO A 22 -2.94 16.60 -1.58
C PRO A 22 -2.24 15.57 -2.48
N THR A 23 -1.49 14.63 -1.90
CA THR A 23 -0.82 13.52 -2.61
C THR A 23 -1.65 12.24 -2.64
N TRP A 24 -2.93 12.27 -2.24
CA TRP A 24 -3.81 11.10 -2.15
C TRP A 24 -3.78 10.19 -3.38
N GLU A 25 -3.91 10.76 -4.58
CA GLU A 25 -3.95 9.97 -5.82
C GLU A 25 -2.62 9.25 -6.08
N GLN A 26 -1.49 9.89 -5.75
CA GLN A 26 -0.17 9.28 -5.85
C GLN A 26 -0.01 8.16 -4.83
N LEU A 27 -0.43 8.38 -3.58
CA LEU A 27 -0.39 7.37 -2.52
C LEU A 27 -1.24 6.15 -2.86
N LEU A 28 -2.45 6.37 -3.39
CA LEU A 28 -3.34 5.30 -3.82
C LEU A 28 -2.73 4.49 -4.96
N ARG A 29 -2.13 5.16 -5.95
CA ARG A 29 -1.42 4.51 -7.06
C ARG A 29 -0.25 3.68 -6.57
N ASP A 30 0.57 4.25 -5.69
CA ASP A 30 1.74 3.57 -5.12
C ASP A 30 1.31 2.37 -4.28
N ALA A 31 0.18 2.47 -3.55
CA ALA A 31 -0.36 1.36 -2.76
C ALA A 31 -0.78 0.20 -3.66
N TYR A 32 -1.52 0.45 -4.74
CA TYR A 32 -1.88 -0.61 -5.69
C TYR A 32 -0.64 -1.25 -6.33
N LEU A 33 0.33 -0.44 -6.75
CA LEU A 33 1.57 -0.93 -7.36
C LEU A 33 2.40 -1.74 -6.36
N GLY A 34 2.51 -1.28 -5.12
CA GLY A 34 3.23 -1.95 -4.04
C GLY A 34 2.58 -3.28 -3.67
N MET A 35 1.26 -3.34 -3.56
CA MET A 35 0.53 -4.59 -3.30
C MET A 35 0.78 -5.60 -4.43
N ALA A 36 0.68 -5.19 -5.69
CA ALA A 36 0.97 -6.08 -6.84
C ALA A 36 2.42 -6.59 -6.85
N ARG A 37 3.40 -5.73 -6.52
CA ARG A 37 4.82 -6.12 -6.40
C ARG A 37 5.05 -7.10 -5.25
N ALA A 38 4.49 -6.82 -4.08
CA ALA A 38 4.58 -7.68 -2.91
C ALA A 38 3.95 -9.06 -3.16
N ASP A 39 2.85 -9.10 -3.92
CA ASP A 39 2.17 -10.32 -4.31
C ASP A 39 3.01 -11.19 -5.24
N GLY A 40 3.61 -10.56 -6.25
CA GLY A 40 4.50 -11.20 -7.23
C GLY A 40 5.94 -11.44 -6.74
N GLY A 41 6.26 -11.19 -5.47
CA GLY A 41 7.60 -11.39 -4.91
C GLY A 41 8.67 -10.42 -5.45
N VAL A 42 8.26 -9.29 -6.01
CA VAL A 42 9.14 -8.24 -6.53
C VAL A 42 9.42 -7.21 -5.43
N ALA A 43 10.63 -6.63 -5.43
CA ALA A 43 10.96 -5.55 -4.52
C ALA A 43 10.01 -4.35 -4.68
N LEU A 44 9.63 -3.72 -3.57
CA LEU A 44 8.71 -2.58 -3.58
C LEU A 44 9.31 -1.38 -4.33
N GLY A 45 10.63 -1.22 -4.34
CA GLY A 45 11.33 -0.20 -5.12
C GLY A 45 11.11 1.21 -4.57
N ASN A 46 11.04 2.20 -5.46
CA ASN A 46 10.93 3.61 -5.12
C ASN A 46 9.47 4.10 -5.03
N LEU A 47 8.66 3.44 -4.20
CA LEU A 47 7.31 3.91 -3.85
C LEU A 47 7.38 4.90 -2.68
N ASP A 48 6.30 5.65 -2.44
CA ASP A 48 6.21 6.50 -1.25
C ASP A 48 6.53 5.69 0.04
N PRO A 49 7.45 6.17 0.91
CA PRO A 49 7.83 5.46 2.13
C PRO A 49 6.65 5.14 3.06
N ARG A 50 5.61 5.98 3.07
CA ARG A 50 4.39 5.75 3.86
C ARG A 50 3.67 4.49 3.39
N VAL A 51 3.56 4.33 2.07
CA VAL A 51 2.95 3.17 1.43
C VAL A 51 3.77 1.91 1.68
N ILE A 52 5.10 2.01 1.56
CA ILE A 52 6.01 0.87 1.83
C ILE A 52 5.80 0.37 3.26
N ALA A 53 5.87 1.27 4.24
CA ALA A 53 5.68 0.93 5.65
C ALA A 53 4.31 0.28 5.90
N LEU A 54 3.25 0.82 5.28
CA LEU A 54 1.90 0.28 5.40
C LEU A 54 1.80 -1.16 4.85
N ILE A 55 2.36 -1.42 3.66
CA ILE A 55 2.32 -2.75 3.05
C ILE A 55 3.13 -3.75 3.89
N GLU A 56 4.31 -3.35 4.37
CA GLU A 56 5.13 -4.24 5.22
C GLU A 56 4.48 -4.54 6.57
N GLN A 57 3.72 -3.61 7.13
CA GLN A 57 2.96 -3.82 8.36
C GLN A 57 1.91 -4.92 8.22
N HIS A 58 1.19 -4.95 7.09
CA HIS A 58 0.10 -5.90 6.85
C HIS A 58 0.55 -7.20 6.16
N LYS A 59 1.81 -7.29 5.70
CA LYS A 59 2.37 -8.49 5.07
C LYS A 59 2.87 -9.54 6.09
N LYS A 60 3.17 -9.13 7.32
CA LYS A 60 3.60 -10.03 8.41
C LYS A 60 2.45 -10.90 8.89
#